data_AF-A0A256H501-F1
#
_entry.id   AF-A0A256H501-F1
#
_cell.length_a   1.000
_cell.length_b   1.000
_cell.length_c   1.000
_cell.angle_alpha   90.00
_cell.angle_beta   90.00
_cell.angle_gamma   90.00
#
_symmetry.space_group_name_H-M   'P 1'
#
loop_
_entity.id
_entity.type
_entity.pdbx_description
1 polymer ?
#
loop_
_entity_poly.entity_id
_entity_poly.type
_entity_poly.pdbx_seq_one_letter_code
_entity_poly.pdbx_strand_id
1 'polypeptide(L)'
;MRRRKFLKGVFDQATLGAAVSIIIGLFEVWCPGVWSYLSTDTRPTSITTESNISRITNDNRYILTYNWSDQSNWRWRSEFSIKQSVYAEAAEQSHGYFSAYEDAKTSRHVERLTERFATTTLVEGNPDQPLSESARFERALGFVHSLEYMTDIDTKGVPEYIRPAEETLVDGGGDCEDLTYLLAGIRSQPSFGYRTAMVLLPGHMLVGVHKNDLPVAYTGAPTLPGDEYVAMESVRPQPVGVYRDEPVLAIYNDGFEYVDRSAVIDTTTKFFQDPTEFQTVADLRI
;
A
#
# COMPACT_ATOMS: atom_id res chain seq x y z
N MET A 1 17.23 29.47 7.30
CA MET A 1 18.15 28.47 7.89
C MET A 1 17.44 27.73 9.02
N ARG A 2 16.69 26.66 8.73
CA ARG A 2 16.12 25.77 9.77
C ARG A 2 17.22 24.80 10.23
N ARG A 3 17.51 24.82 11.53
CA ARG A 3 18.60 24.06 12.17
C ARG A 3 18.30 22.56 12.12
N ARG A 4 19.18 21.79 11.47
CA ARG A 4 19.30 20.34 11.62
C ARG A 4 19.64 20.01 13.08
N LYS A 5 18.82 19.19 13.75
CA LYS A 5 19.24 18.45 14.94
C LYS A 5 19.49 17.00 14.52
N PHE A 6 20.76 16.70 14.24
CA PHE A 6 21.27 15.34 14.33
C PHE A 6 21.20 14.93 15.80
N LEU A 7 20.21 14.13 16.19
CA LEU A 7 20.22 13.45 17.49
C LEU A 7 20.90 12.10 17.31
N LYS A 8 22.21 12.10 17.59
CA LYS A 8 23.01 10.90 17.81
C LYS A 8 22.54 10.23 19.10
N GLY A 9 22.05 8.99 18.99
CA GLY A 9 22.36 7.88 19.90
C GLY A 9 21.64 7.79 21.25
N VAL A 10 20.84 6.71 21.39
CA VAL A 10 20.66 5.91 22.62
C VAL A 10 19.56 6.32 23.64
N PHE A 11 18.65 7.26 23.35
CA PHE A 11 17.44 7.49 24.18
C PHE A 11 16.22 7.72 23.25
N ASP A 12 15.07 7.05 23.32
CA ASP A 12 14.50 6.02 24.21
C ASP A 12 13.64 5.15 23.28
N GLN A 13 14.03 3.91 22.95
CA GLN A 13 13.20 2.99 22.14
C GLN A 13 11.80 2.84 22.73
N ALA A 14 11.65 2.95 24.05
CA ALA A 14 10.37 2.92 24.73
C ALA A 14 9.47 4.14 24.42
N THR A 15 10.03 5.36 24.34
CA THR A 15 9.24 6.56 24.01
C THR A 15 8.90 6.65 22.52
N LEU A 16 9.80 6.15 21.67
CA LEU A 16 9.58 6.03 20.24
C LEU A 16 8.49 4.97 19.96
N GLY A 17 8.62 3.80 20.58
CA GLY A 17 7.60 2.75 20.55
C GLY A 17 6.26 3.23 21.07
N ALA A 18 6.21 4.01 22.16
CA ALA A 18 4.96 4.59 22.65
C ALA A 18 4.34 5.58 21.66
N ALA A 19 5.13 6.43 20.99
CA ALA A 19 4.63 7.34 19.97
C ALA A 19 4.12 6.60 18.73
N VAL A 20 4.85 5.57 18.26
CA VAL A 20 4.43 4.69 17.17
C VAL A 20 3.17 3.93 17.52
N SER A 21 3.07 3.35 18.72
CA SER A 21 1.86 2.68 19.20
C SER A 21 0.68 3.63 19.35
N ILE A 22 0.89 4.90 19.68
CA ILE A 22 -0.18 5.90 19.66
C ILE A 22 -0.62 6.18 18.23
N ILE A 23 0.31 6.37 17.28
CA ILE A 23 -0.05 6.66 15.88
C ILE A 23 -0.79 5.47 15.27
N ILE A 24 -0.24 4.26 15.36
CA ILE A 24 -0.90 3.03 14.91
C ILE A 24 -2.22 2.84 15.65
N GLY A 25 -2.22 3.07 16.97
CA GLY A 25 -3.44 3.06 17.77
C GLY A 25 -4.47 4.09 17.32
N LEU A 26 -4.10 5.24 16.77
CA LEU A 26 -5.05 6.23 16.23
C LEU A 26 -5.66 5.78 14.90
N PHE A 27 -4.94 4.97 14.11
CA PHE A 27 -5.52 4.24 12.98
C PHE A 27 -6.45 3.11 13.48
N GLU A 28 -6.05 2.33 14.50
CA GLU A 28 -6.85 1.23 15.05
C GLU A 28 -8.08 1.66 15.89
N VAL A 29 -8.03 2.82 16.58
CA VAL A 29 -9.08 3.31 17.52
C VAL A 29 -10.22 4.03 16.79
N TRP A 30 -10.23 3.98 15.47
CA TRP A 30 -11.21 4.62 14.61
C TRP A 30 -12.56 3.89 14.52
N CYS A 31 -13.02 3.35 15.65
CA CYS A 31 -14.43 3.03 15.86
C CYS A 31 -14.80 2.89 17.37
N PRO A 32 -15.01 4.01 18.08
CA PRO A 32 -15.53 3.95 19.43
C PRO A 32 -17.06 3.71 19.35
N GLY A 33 -17.50 2.45 19.34
CA GLY A 33 -18.92 2.16 19.61
C GLY A 33 -19.59 0.88 19.15
N VAL A 34 -18.92 -0.08 18.51
CA VAL A 34 -19.58 -1.36 18.12
C VAL A 34 -18.69 -2.58 18.41
N TRP A 35 -18.28 -2.76 19.66
CA TRP A 35 -17.49 -3.93 20.09
C TRP A 35 -18.36 -5.14 20.49
N SER A 36 -19.54 -5.28 19.90
CA SER A 36 -20.40 -6.42 20.20
C SER A 36 -21.12 -6.86 18.92
N TYR A 37 -20.75 -8.04 18.42
CA TYR A 37 -21.49 -8.88 17.46
C TYR A 37 -21.28 -8.71 15.94
N LEU A 38 -20.27 -8.00 15.45
CA LEU A 38 -19.93 -8.07 14.02
C LEU A 38 -18.97 -9.24 13.77
N SER A 39 -19.42 -10.22 12.98
CA SER A 39 -18.56 -11.26 12.43
C SER A 39 -17.89 -10.71 11.18
N THR A 40 -16.56 -10.70 11.15
CA THR A 40 -15.78 -10.36 9.96
C THR A 40 -16.14 -11.30 8.81
N ASP A 41 -16.41 -10.78 7.61
CA ASP A 41 -16.61 -11.62 6.43
C ASP A 41 -15.27 -12.01 5.80
N THR A 42 -14.86 -13.25 6.01
CA THR A 42 -13.60 -13.80 5.46
C THR A 42 -13.77 -14.31 4.03
N ARG A 43 -14.95 -14.19 3.42
CA ARG A 43 -15.18 -14.61 2.03
C ARG A 43 -14.59 -13.60 1.03
N PRO A 44 -14.24 -14.07 -0.18
CA PRO A 44 -13.80 -13.17 -1.24
C PRO A 44 -14.84 -12.10 -1.56
N THR A 45 -14.39 -10.85 -1.64
CA THR A 45 -15.21 -9.68 -2.00
C THR A 45 -15.77 -9.88 -3.40
N SER A 46 -17.02 -9.47 -3.64
CA SER A 46 -17.66 -9.61 -4.95
C SER A 46 -17.03 -8.65 -5.97
N ILE A 47 -16.65 -9.16 -7.15
CA ILE A 47 -16.11 -8.34 -8.23
C ILE A 47 -17.26 -7.83 -9.09
N THR A 48 -17.33 -6.51 -9.26
CA THR A 48 -18.34 -5.86 -10.10
C THR A 48 -18.03 -6.05 -11.59
N THR A 49 -19.06 -5.98 -12.44
CA THR A 49 -18.91 -6.15 -13.90
C THR A 49 -18.13 -5.05 -14.59
N GLU A 50 -17.98 -3.89 -13.95
CA GLU A 50 -17.22 -2.74 -14.46
C GLU A 50 -15.74 -2.77 -14.01
N SER A 51 -15.38 -3.72 -13.17
CA SER A 51 -14.02 -3.83 -12.63
C SER A 51 -13.00 -4.26 -13.70
N ASN A 52 -11.77 -3.80 -13.50
CA ASN A 52 -10.60 -4.14 -14.31
C ASN A 52 -10.10 -5.58 -14.07
N ILE A 53 -10.64 -6.23 -13.03
CA ILE A 53 -10.38 -7.62 -12.68
C ILE A 53 -11.58 -8.50 -13.03
N SER A 54 -11.31 -9.77 -13.35
CA SER A 54 -12.31 -10.83 -13.29
C SER A 54 -11.76 -12.03 -12.52
N ARG A 55 -12.65 -12.71 -11.78
CA ARG A 55 -12.32 -13.90 -11.00
C ARG A 55 -13.26 -15.02 -11.37
N ILE A 56 -12.69 -16.15 -11.76
CA ILE A 56 -13.43 -17.41 -11.89
C ILE A 56 -12.82 -18.43 -10.94
N THR A 57 -13.67 -19.37 -10.51
CA THR A 57 -13.24 -20.47 -9.66
C THR A 57 -13.06 -21.72 -10.50
N ASN A 58 -11.88 -22.34 -10.44
CA ASN A 58 -11.59 -23.60 -11.11
C ASN A 58 -10.59 -24.43 -10.29
N ASP A 59 -10.85 -25.72 -10.10
CA ASP A 59 -9.96 -26.69 -9.44
C ASP A 59 -9.33 -26.17 -8.12
N ASN A 60 -10.16 -25.67 -7.19
CA ASN A 60 -9.74 -25.09 -5.90
C ASN A 60 -8.77 -23.90 -6.04
N ARG A 61 -8.87 -23.15 -7.14
CA ARG A 61 -8.11 -21.93 -7.39
C ARG A 61 -9.04 -20.80 -7.80
N TYR A 62 -8.64 -19.59 -7.45
CA TYR A 62 -9.10 -18.38 -8.10
C TYR A 62 -8.21 -18.14 -9.32
N ILE A 63 -8.82 -18.06 -10.50
CA ILE A 63 -8.18 -17.65 -11.74
C ILE A 63 -8.56 -16.19 -11.97
N LEU A 64 -7.54 -15.34 -11.93
CA LEU A 64 -7.67 -13.89 -11.94
C LEU A 64 -7.17 -13.37 -13.29
N THR A 65 -7.99 -12.55 -13.95
CA THR A 65 -7.55 -11.81 -15.14
C THR A 65 -7.59 -10.33 -14.81
N TYR A 66 -6.44 -9.67 -14.94
CA TYR A 66 -6.29 -8.24 -14.72
C TYR A 66 -6.08 -7.53 -16.04
N ASN A 67 -6.75 -6.41 -16.22
CA ASN A 67 -6.57 -5.50 -17.35
C ASN A 67 -6.32 -4.10 -16.80
N TRP A 68 -5.24 -3.45 -17.17
CA TRP A 68 -4.95 -2.11 -16.64
C TRP A 68 -4.26 -1.23 -17.66
N SER A 69 -4.25 0.06 -17.39
CA SER A 69 -3.44 1.03 -18.14
C SER A 69 -2.37 1.60 -17.22
N ASP A 70 -1.17 1.84 -17.75
CA ASP A 70 -0.15 2.64 -17.05
C ASP A 70 -0.30 4.13 -17.38
N GLN A 71 0.55 4.98 -16.78
CA GLN A 71 0.53 6.43 -17.03
C GLN A 71 0.85 6.81 -18.49
N SER A 72 1.43 5.89 -19.27
CA SER A 72 1.66 6.08 -20.70
C SER A 72 0.45 5.68 -21.56
N ASN A 73 -0.69 5.37 -20.93
CA ASN A 73 -1.90 4.82 -21.55
C ASN A 73 -1.67 3.49 -22.27
N TRP A 74 -0.62 2.74 -21.92
CA TRP A 74 -0.43 1.41 -22.47
C TRP A 74 -1.31 0.42 -21.72
N ARG A 75 -2.02 -0.43 -22.46
CA ARG A 75 -2.95 -1.40 -21.90
C ARG A 75 -2.30 -2.75 -21.77
N TRP A 76 -2.40 -3.29 -20.57
CA TRP A 76 -1.79 -4.52 -20.13
C TRP A 76 -2.85 -5.55 -19.78
N ARG A 77 -2.55 -6.81 -20.05
CA ARG A 77 -3.33 -7.95 -19.56
C ARG A 77 -2.44 -9.01 -18.96
N SER A 78 -2.80 -9.47 -17.76
CA SER A 78 -2.12 -10.56 -17.06
C SER A 78 -3.12 -11.53 -16.45
N GLU A 79 -2.77 -12.81 -16.50
CA GLU A 79 -3.50 -13.89 -15.84
C GLU A 79 -2.66 -14.43 -14.68
N PHE A 80 -3.32 -14.56 -13.53
CA PHE A 80 -2.71 -15.04 -12.29
C PHE A 80 -3.63 -16.05 -11.60
N SER A 81 -3.06 -16.90 -10.74
CA SER A 81 -3.89 -17.80 -9.95
C SER A 81 -3.37 -18.03 -8.55
N ILE A 82 -4.30 -18.03 -7.60
CA ILE A 82 -4.09 -18.26 -6.17
C ILE A 82 -4.96 -19.46 -5.77
N LYS A 83 -4.45 -20.35 -4.92
CA LYS A 83 -5.25 -21.46 -4.39
C LYS A 83 -6.27 -20.89 -3.40
N GLN A 84 -7.48 -21.43 -3.37
CA GLN A 84 -8.49 -21.01 -2.40
C GLN A 84 -8.02 -21.21 -0.95
N SER A 85 -7.23 -22.25 -0.69
CA SER A 85 -6.65 -22.48 0.64
C SER A 85 -5.68 -21.38 1.08
N VAL A 86 -4.95 -20.77 0.14
CA VAL A 86 -4.03 -19.67 0.45
C VAL A 86 -4.80 -18.42 0.83
N TYR A 87 -5.88 -18.12 0.10
CA TYR A 87 -6.77 -17.02 0.45
C TYR A 87 -7.43 -17.25 1.82
N ALA A 88 -7.96 -18.45 2.05
CA ALA A 88 -8.61 -18.79 3.32
C ALA A 88 -7.64 -18.72 4.51
N GLU A 89 -6.42 -19.23 4.35
CA GLU A 89 -5.37 -19.14 5.38
C GLU A 89 -5.01 -17.68 5.68
N ALA A 90 -4.85 -16.85 4.65
CA ALA A 90 -4.59 -15.43 4.80
C ALA A 90 -5.74 -14.70 5.54
N ALA A 91 -6.99 -15.03 5.21
CA ALA A 91 -8.18 -14.42 5.83
C ALA A 91 -8.47 -14.89 7.27
N GLU A 92 -7.93 -16.05 7.67
CA GLU A 92 -8.04 -16.55 9.05
C GLU A 92 -6.92 -16.02 9.95
N GLN A 93 -5.81 -15.57 9.37
CA GLN A 93 -4.67 -15.07 10.10
C GLN A 93 -4.92 -13.62 10.54
N SER A 94 -4.69 -13.33 11.83
CA SER A 94 -4.66 -11.95 12.30
C SER A 94 -3.31 -11.34 11.95
N HIS A 95 -3.34 -10.20 11.27
CA HIS A 95 -2.17 -9.41 10.94
C HIS A 95 -2.24 -8.07 11.69
N GLY A 96 -1.07 -7.54 12.07
CA GLY A 96 -0.90 -6.12 12.36
C GLY A 96 -0.21 -5.43 11.19
N TYR A 97 -0.25 -4.09 11.16
CA TYR A 97 0.25 -3.29 10.05
C TYR A 97 1.67 -3.67 9.59
N PHE A 98 2.61 -3.71 10.54
CA PHE A 98 4.01 -4.02 10.25
C PHE A 98 4.20 -5.47 9.74
N SER A 99 3.48 -6.44 10.31
CA SER A 99 3.56 -7.83 9.84
C SER A 99 3.02 -7.98 8.43
N ALA A 100 1.88 -7.36 8.10
CA ALA A 100 1.32 -7.44 6.74
C ALA A 100 2.24 -6.77 5.70
N TYR A 101 2.84 -5.62 6.06
CA TYR A 101 3.84 -4.96 5.23
C TYR A 101 5.07 -5.85 4.94
N GLU A 102 5.63 -6.52 5.96
CA GLU A 102 6.76 -7.44 5.79
C GLU A 102 6.38 -8.75 5.09
N ASP A 103 5.20 -9.29 5.36
CA ASP A 103 4.66 -10.49 4.70
C ASP A 103 4.49 -10.24 3.20
N ALA A 104 3.98 -9.07 2.79
CA ALA A 104 3.85 -8.69 1.38
C ALA A 104 5.20 -8.65 0.65
N LYS A 105 6.27 -8.20 1.31
CA LYS A 105 7.64 -8.16 0.76
C LYS A 105 8.24 -9.54 0.58
N THR A 106 7.86 -10.50 1.42
CA THR A 106 8.37 -11.88 1.39
C THR A 106 7.41 -12.87 0.72
N SER A 107 6.24 -12.40 0.27
CA SER A 107 5.22 -13.23 -0.37
C SER A 107 5.71 -13.79 -1.70
N ARG A 108 5.74 -15.12 -1.78
CA ARG A 108 5.97 -15.86 -3.04
C ARG A 108 4.88 -15.63 -4.08
N HIS A 109 3.68 -15.20 -3.67
CA HIS A 109 2.61 -14.86 -4.59
C HIS A 109 2.87 -13.51 -5.25
N VAL A 110 3.30 -12.53 -4.47
CA VAL A 110 3.72 -11.22 -4.98
C VAL A 110 4.97 -11.33 -5.86
N GLU A 111 5.95 -12.16 -5.49
CA GLU A 111 7.12 -12.49 -6.33
C GLU A 111 6.68 -13.02 -7.71
N ARG A 112 5.88 -14.08 -7.74
CA ARG A 112 5.40 -14.71 -8.98
C ARG A 112 4.54 -13.79 -9.83
N LEU A 113 3.76 -12.90 -9.22
CA LEU A 113 3.02 -11.88 -9.94
C LEU A 113 3.98 -10.87 -10.58
N THR A 114 4.98 -10.43 -9.84
CA THR A 114 5.98 -9.47 -10.30
C THR A 114 6.80 -10.03 -11.47
N GLU A 115 7.23 -11.30 -11.40
CA GLU A 115 7.89 -11.99 -12.50
C GLU A 115 7.03 -12.04 -13.77
N ARG A 116 5.69 -12.18 -13.61
CA ARG A 116 4.75 -12.14 -14.74
C ARG A 116 4.64 -10.77 -15.38
N PHE A 117 5.00 -9.68 -14.70
CA PHE A 117 5.06 -8.37 -15.36
C PHE A 117 6.07 -8.35 -16.51
N ALA A 118 7.12 -9.17 -16.47
CA ALA A 118 8.07 -9.29 -17.59
C ALA A 118 7.44 -9.92 -18.84
N THR A 119 6.44 -10.79 -18.67
CA THR A 119 5.77 -11.54 -19.75
C THR A 119 4.33 -11.11 -20.00
N THR A 120 3.89 -10.04 -19.34
CA THR A 120 2.53 -9.49 -19.46
C THR A 120 2.26 -9.07 -20.91
N THR A 121 1.06 -9.40 -21.38
CA THR A 121 0.65 -9.11 -22.75
C THR A 121 0.33 -7.62 -22.89
N LEU A 122 0.99 -6.96 -23.82
CA LEU A 122 0.58 -5.63 -24.29
C LEU A 122 -0.64 -5.79 -25.20
N VAL A 123 -1.75 -5.18 -24.83
CA VAL A 123 -2.99 -5.18 -25.61
C VAL A 123 -3.04 -3.96 -26.53
N GLU A 124 -2.57 -2.81 -26.06
CA GLU A 124 -2.58 -1.55 -26.80
C GLU A 124 -1.39 -0.67 -26.38
N GLY A 125 -0.61 -0.18 -27.34
CA GLY A 125 0.59 0.63 -27.10
C GLY A 125 1.71 0.29 -28.10
N ASN A 126 2.84 0.99 -28.00
CA ASN A 126 4.03 0.72 -28.83
C ASN A 126 5.31 0.89 -28.00
N PRO A 127 5.66 -0.10 -27.15
CA PRO A 127 6.83 -0.02 -26.29
C PRO A 127 8.12 -0.26 -27.06
N ASP A 128 9.19 0.38 -26.59
CA ASP A 128 10.55 -0.04 -26.92
C ASP A 128 10.79 -1.49 -26.47
N GLN A 129 11.47 -2.29 -27.30
CA GLN A 129 11.86 -3.66 -26.99
C GLN A 129 13.39 -3.78 -26.90
N PRO A 130 13.96 -4.14 -25.73
CA PRO A 130 13.29 -4.41 -24.45
C PRO A 130 12.77 -3.13 -23.79
N LEU A 131 11.76 -3.27 -22.92
CA LEU A 131 11.18 -2.15 -22.17
C LEU A 131 12.25 -1.39 -21.39
N SER A 132 12.11 -0.07 -21.33
CA SER A 132 12.91 0.74 -20.42
C SER A 132 12.61 0.40 -18.95
N GLU A 133 13.52 0.78 -18.06
CA GLU A 133 13.31 0.63 -16.62
C GLU A 133 12.08 1.41 -16.15
N SER A 134 11.91 2.65 -16.62
CA SER A 134 10.73 3.47 -16.33
C SER A 134 9.42 2.84 -16.84
N ALA A 135 9.43 2.20 -18.01
CA ALA A 135 8.26 1.48 -18.51
C ALA A 135 7.89 0.28 -17.63
N ARG A 136 8.88 -0.50 -17.16
CA ARG A 136 8.62 -1.59 -16.19
C ARG A 136 8.09 -1.04 -14.87
N PHE A 137 8.67 0.08 -14.42
CA PHE A 137 8.26 0.78 -13.21
C PHE A 137 6.79 1.21 -13.28
N GLU A 138 6.40 1.90 -14.34
CA GLU A 138 5.04 2.43 -14.55
C GLU A 138 4.02 1.33 -14.75
N ARG A 139 4.38 0.25 -15.45
CA ARG A 139 3.51 -0.93 -15.58
C ARG A 139 3.09 -1.48 -14.22
N ALA A 140 4.04 -1.66 -13.30
CA ALA A 140 3.76 -2.20 -11.98
C ALA A 140 2.98 -1.21 -11.10
N LEU A 141 3.24 0.11 -11.23
CA LEU A 141 2.47 1.13 -10.54
C LEU A 141 1.01 1.16 -11.01
N GLY A 142 0.82 1.20 -12.33
CA GLY A 142 -0.49 1.19 -12.97
C GLY A 142 -1.30 -0.07 -12.65
N PHE A 143 -0.64 -1.21 -12.39
CA PHE A 143 -1.33 -2.41 -11.93
C PHE A 143 -2.01 -2.17 -10.58
N VAL A 144 -1.29 -1.62 -9.59
CA VAL A 144 -1.86 -1.33 -8.27
C VAL A 144 -2.95 -0.27 -8.37
N HIS A 145 -2.73 0.81 -9.14
CA HIS A 145 -3.74 1.85 -9.40
C HIS A 145 -5.00 1.36 -10.12
N SER A 146 -4.96 0.17 -10.71
CA SER A 146 -6.12 -0.42 -11.39
C SER A 146 -7.03 -1.24 -10.48
N LEU A 147 -6.55 -1.56 -9.28
CA LEU A 147 -7.32 -2.27 -8.27
C LEU A 147 -8.35 -1.31 -7.67
N GLU A 148 -9.49 -1.87 -7.26
CA GLU A 148 -10.60 -1.08 -6.72
C GLU A 148 -10.29 -0.60 -5.30
N TYR A 149 -10.60 0.66 -5.01
CA TYR A 149 -10.54 1.15 -3.64
C TYR A 149 -11.76 0.63 -2.87
N MET A 150 -11.52 -0.10 -1.79
CA MET A 150 -12.55 -0.80 -1.03
C MET A 150 -12.37 -0.52 0.46
N THR A 151 -13.41 -0.02 1.14
CA THR A 151 -13.33 0.16 2.60
C THR A 151 -13.62 -1.16 3.32
N ASP A 152 -13.04 -1.35 4.50
CA ASP A 152 -13.27 -2.56 5.30
C ASP A 152 -14.69 -2.64 5.82
N ILE A 153 -15.30 -1.51 6.14
CA ILE A 153 -16.68 -1.50 6.62
C ILE A 153 -17.63 -1.99 5.52
N ASP A 154 -17.39 -1.61 4.26
CA ASP A 154 -18.24 -1.99 3.13
C ASP A 154 -18.00 -3.45 2.71
N THR A 155 -16.78 -3.96 2.83
CA THR A 155 -16.38 -5.25 2.26
C THR A 155 -16.18 -6.37 3.27
N LYS A 156 -15.77 -6.04 4.49
CA LYS A 156 -15.50 -6.99 5.58
C LYS A 156 -16.47 -6.83 6.76
N GLY A 157 -17.22 -5.72 6.80
CA GLY A 157 -18.22 -5.45 7.83
C GLY A 157 -17.63 -5.02 9.18
N VAL A 158 -16.33 -4.71 9.20
CA VAL A 158 -15.61 -4.22 10.38
C VAL A 158 -14.90 -2.92 10.03
N PRO A 159 -14.66 -2.03 11.01
CA PRO A 159 -14.07 -0.71 10.74
C PRO A 159 -12.65 -0.77 10.20
N GLU A 160 -11.91 -1.80 10.59
CA GLU A 160 -10.49 -1.99 10.29
C GLU A 160 -10.24 -3.48 10.06
N TYR A 161 -9.69 -3.83 8.91
CA TYR A 161 -9.33 -5.18 8.52
C TYR A 161 -8.06 -5.16 7.67
N ILE A 162 -6.97 -5.68 8.24
CA ILE A 162 -5.70 -5.81 7.55
C ILE A 162 -5.83 -6.89 6.47
N ARG A 163 -5.93 -6.50 5.19
CA ARG A 163 -6.02 -7.43 4.06
C ARG A 163 -4.60 -7.77 3.56
N PRO A 164 -4.07 -8.97 3.79
CA PRO A 164 -2.77 -9.36 3.26
C PRO A 164 -2.79 -9.43 1.73
N ALA A 165 -1.60 -9.34 1.12
CA ALA A 165 -1.45 -9.19 -0.33
C ALA A 165 -2.18 -10.28 -1.15
N GLU A 166 -2.24 -11.52 -0.66
CA GLU A 166 -2.99 -12.61 -1.29
C GLU A 166 -4.50 -12.35 -1.32
N GLU A 167 -5.07 -11.79 -0.25
CA GLU A 167 -6.48 -11.37 -0.24
C GLU A 167 -6.69 -10.17 -1.16
N THR A 168 -5.86 -9.13 -1.08
CA THR A 168 -5.95 -7.94 -1.96
C THR A 168 -5.97 -8.32 -3.43
N LEU A 169 -5.13 -9.28 -3.84
CA LEU A 169 -5.09 -9.80 -5.20
C LEU A 169 -6.36 -10.57 -5.57
N VAL A 170 -6.87 -11.43 -4.70
CA VAL A 170 -8.08 -12.22 -5.00
C VAL A 170 -9.33 -11.35 -5.02
N ASP A 171 -9.43 -10.40 -4.10
CA ASP A 171 -10.55 -9.44 -3.98
C ASP A 171 -10.50 -8.38 -5.09
N GLY A 172 -9.30 -8.12 -5.63
CA GLY A 172 -9.10 -7.17 -6.72
C GLY A 172 -9.13 -5.71 -6.24
N GLY A 173 -8.84 -5.50 -4.97
CA GLY A 173 -8.98 -4.21 -4.32
C GLY A 173 -8.68 -4.29 -2.83
N GLY A 174 -8.69 -3.12 -2.21
CA GLY A 174 -8.39 -2.87 -0.81
C GLY A 174 -8.40 -1.38 -0.55
N ASP A 175 -8.15 -0.98 0.68
CA ASP A 175 -8.08 0.43 1.06
C ASP A 175 -6.65 1.00 0.87
N CYS A 176 -6.31 2.11 1.53
CA CYS A 176 -4.98 2.71 1.40
C CYS A 176 -3.85 1.84 1.96
N GLU A 177 -4.12 1.08 3.02
CA GLU A 177 -3.16 0.20 3.67
C GLU A 177 -2.85 -1.00 2.77
N ASP A 178 -3.91 -1.72 2.37
CA ASP A 178 -3.82 -2.95 1.57
C ASP A 178 -3.03 -2.72 0.28
N LEU A 179 -3.34 -1.62 -0.42
CA LEU A 179 -2.70 -1.25 -1.67
C LEU A 179 -1.25 -0.79 -1.44
N THR A 180 -0.96 -0.19 -0.29
CA THR A 180 0.42 0.15 0.09
C THR A 180 1.25 -1.10 0.30
N TYR A 181 0.73 -2.12 0.99
CA TYR A 181 1.44 -3.38 1.19
C TYR A 181 1.72 -4.09 -0.10
N LEU A 182 0.72 -4.19 -0.96
CA LEU A 182 0.89 -4.83 -2.26
C LEU A 182 1.93 -4.10 -3.10
N LEU A 183 1.88 -2.76 -3.16
CA LEU A 183 2.86 -1.97 -3.90
C LEU A 183 4.28 -2.12 -3.33
N ALA A 184 4.44 -2.01 -2.01
CA ALA A 184 5.73 -2.22 -1.35
C ALA A 184 6.26 -3.63 -1.62
N GLY A 185 5.38 -4.64 -1.51
CA GLY A 185 5.67 -6.02 -1.82
C GLY A 185 6.21 -6.19 -3.23
N ILE A 186 5.52 -5.68 -4.24
CA ILE A 186 5.93 -5.71 -5.65
C ILE A 186 7.30 -5.03 -5.85
N ARG A 187 7.50 -3.85 -5.27
CA ARG A 187 8.74 -3.06 -5.42
C ARG A 187 9.94 -3.73 -4.75
N SER A 188 9.73 -4.47 -3.67
CA SER A 188 10.80 -5.18 -2.97
C SER A 188 11.20 -6.50 -3.62
N GLN A 189 10.38 -7.06 -4.53
CA GLN A 189 10.72 -8.32 -5.21
C GLN A 189 12.00 -8.21 -6.06
N PRO A 190 12.75 -9.32 -6.27
CA PRO A 190 14.03 -9.30 -6.99
C PRO A 190 14.02 -8.67 -8.39
N SER A 191 12.87 -8.63 -9.06
CA SER A 191 12.71 -7.97 -10.37
C SER A 191 12.87 -6.45 -10.32
N PHE A 192 12.65 -5.84 -9.15
CA PHE A 192 12.87 -4.42 -8.88
C PHE A 192 13.98 -4.23 -7.84
N GLY A 193 13.90 -4.94 -6.70
CA GLY A 193 14.89 -4.93 -5.64
C GLY A 193 14.95 -3.61 -4.87
N TYR A 194 13.84 -2.88 -4.82
CA TYR A 194 13.81 -1.55 -4.23
C TYR A 194 13.68 -1.61 -2.70
N ARG A 195 14.41 -0.71 -2.04
CA ARG A 195 14.20 -0.42 -0.63
C ARG A 195 12.95 0.42 -0.47
N THR A 196 12.02 -0.10 0.31
CA THR A 196 10.70 0.47 0.55
C THR A 196 10.58 0.94 1.99
N ALA A 197 9.62 1.83 2.22
CA ALA A 197 9.22 2.32 3.53
C ALA A 197 7.70 2.36 3.61
N MET A 198 7.15 2.03 4.76
CA MET A 198 5.75 2.28 5.08
C MET A 198 5.62 3.72 5.59
N VAL A 199 4.80 4.55 4.95
CA VAL A 199 4.65 5.97 5.29
C VAL A 199 3.21 6.25 5.67
N LEU A 200 3.03 6.71 6.90
CA LEU A 200 1.74 7.06 7.48
C LEU A 200 1.56 8.58 7.44
N LEU A 201 0.44 9.00 6.86
CA LEU A 201 -0.06 10.36 6.82
C LEU A 201 -1.36 10.40 7.64
N PRO A 202 -1.86 11.56 8.08
CA PRO A 202 -3.14 11.63 8.75
C PRO A 202 -4.26 11.01 7.89
N GLY A 203 -4.78 9.83 8.29
CA GLY A 203 -5.86 9.13 7.59
C GLY A 203 -5.49 8.53 6.22
N HIS A 204 -4.20 8.35 5.92
CA HIS A 204 -3.76 7.78 4.65
C HIS A 204 -2.41 7.06 4.79
N MET A 205 -2.14 6.10 3.90
CA MET A 205 -0.87 5.39 3.83
C MET A 205 -0.33 5.39 2.40
N LEU A 206 1.00 5.50 2.27
CA LEU A 206 1.70 5.39 0.99
C LEU A 206 3.04 4.66 1.13
N VAL A 207 3.65 4.31 -0.01
CA VAL A 207 4.97 3.68 -0.05
C VAL A 207 6.05 4.74 -0.23
N GLY A 208 7.09 4.73 0.61
CA GLY A 208 8.34 5.42 0.33
C GLY A 208 9.27 4.51 -0.45
N VAL A 209 9.93 5.00 -1.50
CA VAL A 209 10.99 4.26 -2.22
C VAL A 209 12.30 5.02 -2.13
N HIS A 210 13.38 4.33 -1.80
CA HIS A 210 14.69 4.96 -1.70
C HIS A 210 15.10 5.56 -3.06
N LYS A 211 15.48 6.84 -3.09
CA LYS A 211 15.67 7.60 -4.34
C LYS A 211 16.69 7.00 -5.30
N ASN A 212 17.72 6.33 -4.77
CA ASN A 212 18.76 5.66 -5.59
C ASN A 212 18.28 4.37 -6.25
N ASP A 213 17.12 3.84 -5.85
CA ASP A 213 16.54 2.63 -6.42
C ASP A 213 15.52 2.99 -7.52
N LEU A 214 15.15 4.28 -7.64
CA LEU A 214 14.22 4.73 -8.67
C LEU A 214 14.88 4.81 -10.06
N PRO A 215 14.10 4.58 -11.14
CA PRO A 215 14.57 4.81 -12.50
C PRO A 215 15.07 6.25 -12.70
N VAL A 216 16.02 6.44 -13.63
CA VAL A 216 16.64 7.75 -13.93
C VAL A 216 15.61 8.87 -14.16
N ALA A 217 14.46 8.54 -14.76
CA ALA A 217 13.35 9.46 -15.00
C ALA A 217 12.81 10.15 -13.73
N TYR A 218 13.00 9.56 -12.55
CA TYR A 218 12.50 10.07 -11.27
C TYR A 218 13.60 10.61 -10.35
N THR A 219 14.84 10.75 -10.83
CA THR A 219 15.97 11.30 -10.04
C THR A 219 15.73 12.73 -9.52
N GLY A 220 14.85 13.49 -10.17
CA GLY A 220 14.43 14.82 -9.75
C GLY A 220 13.17 14.87 -8.89
N ALA A 221 12.58 13.72 -8.52
CA ALA A 221 11.37 13.66 -7.72
C ALA A 221 11.62 14.21 -6.30
N PRO A 222 10.67 14.97 -5.70
CA PRO A 222 10.78 15.41 -4.33
C PRO A 222 10.88 14.22 -3.35
N THR A 223 11.73 14.36 -2.34
CA THR A 223 11.86 13.37 -1.27
C THR A 223 10.97 13.72 -0.09
N LEU A 224 10.56 12.69 0.64
CA LEU A 224 10.04 12.80 2.00
C LEU A 224 11.03 13.53 2.91
N PRO A 225 10.57 14.12 4.04
CA PRO A 225 11.46 14.70 5.04
C PRO A 225 12.52 13.69 5.49
N GLY A 226 13.81 14.07 5.39
CA GLY A 226 14.94 13.15 5.65
C GLY A 226 15.77 12.80 4.42
N ASP A 227 15.37 13.24 3.23
CA ASP A 227 16.16 13.31 1.98
C ASP A 227 16.58 11.96 1.34
N GLU A 228 16.02 10.82 1.73
CA GLU A 228 16.43 9.50 1.21
C GLU A 228 15.33 8.75 0.44
N TYR A 229 14.07 9.00 0.76
CA TYR A 229 12.92 8.29 0.19
C TYR A 229 12.00 9.24 -0.57
N VAL A 230 11.40 8.74 -1.64
CA VAL A 230 10.45 9.44 -2.51
C VAL A 230 9.08 8.80 -2.31
N ALA A 231 8.05 9.62 -2.10
CA ALA A 231 6.68 9.14 -1.92
C ALA A 231 6.12 8.51 -3.20
N MET A 232 5.39 7.41 -3.06
CA MET A 232 4.66 6.75 -4.13
C MET A 232 3.25 6.43 -3.65
N GLU A 233 2.29 7.15 -4.21
CA GLU A 233 0.86 6.97 -3.96
C GLU A 233 0.37 5.62 -4.50
N SER A 234 -0.31 4.84 -3.67
CA SER A 234 -0.80 3.49 -3.98
C SER A 234 -2.26 3.47 -4.44
N VAL A 235 -3.05 4.48 -4.06
CA VAL A 235 -4.50 4.52 -4.34
C VAL A 235 -4.81 5.29 -5.61
N ARG A 236 -4.22 6.48 -5.77
CA ARG A 236 -4.58 7.42 -6.84
C ARG A 236 -3.40 7.69 -7.78
N PRO A 237 -3.64 7.81 -9.10
CA PRO A 237 -2.61 8.29 -10.01
C PRO A 237 -2.16 9.71 -9.63
N GLN A 238 -0.95 9.81 -9.09
CA GLN A 238 -0.30 11.07 -8.73
C GLN A 238 1.16 11.04 -9.20
N PRO A 239 1.76 12.20 -9.57
CA PRO A 239 3.17 12.24 -9.87
C PRO A 239 4.02 11.72 -8.70
N VAL A 240 5.01 10.87 -9.02
CA VAL A 240 5.95 10.31 -8.04
C VAL A 240 6.65 11.44 -7.26
N GLY A 241 6.70 11.28 -5.94
CA GLY A 241 7.28 12.24 -5.00
C GLY A 241 6.32 13.34 -4.53
N VAL A 242 5.09 13.40 -5.05
CA VAL A 242 4.07 14.36 -4.59
C VAL A 242 3.12 13.67 -3.62
N TYR A 243 2.84 14.33 -2.50
CA TYR A 243 1.91 13.89 -1.47
C TYR A 243 1.23 15.13 -0.84
N ARG A 244 0.06 14.96 -0.21
CA ARG A 244 -0.78 16.09 0.24
C ARG A 244 -0.47 16.56 1.65
N ASP A 245 -0.28 15.61 2.57
CA ASP A 245 -0.13 15.88 4.00
C ASP A 245 1.27 15.55 4.50
N GLU A 246 1.74 16.22 5.55
CA GLU A 246 3.07 15.93 6.10
C GLU A 246 3.09 14.51 6.72
N PRO A 247 4.08 13.66 6.37
CA PRO A 247 4.22 12.34 6.96
C PRO A 247 4.39 12.42 8.47
N VAL A 248 3.60 11.62 9.18
CA VAL A 248 3.62 11.55 10.64
C VAL A 248 4.60 10.47 11.12
N LEU A 249 4.69 9.38 10.36
CA LEU A 249 5.60 8.27 10.61
C LEU A 249 6.09 7.66 9.30
N ALA A 250 7.38 7.36 9.19
CA ALA A 250 7.90 6.48 8.15
C ALA A 250 8.75 5.37 8.77
N ILE A 251 8.43 4.12 8.44
CA ILE A 251 9.12 2.91 8.91
C ILE A 251 9.93 2.33 7.75
N TYR A 252 11.25 2.27 7.92
CA TYR A 252 12.20 1.79 6.91
C TYR A 252 12.62 0.33 7.17
N ASN A 253 12.99 -0.40 6.11
CA ASN A 253 13.43 -1.81 6.11
C ASN A 253 14.39 -2.23 7.25
N ASP A 254 15.24 -1.32 7.75
CA ASP A 254 16.25 -1.61 8.78
C ASP A 254 15.85 -1.11 10.19
N GLY A 255 14.57 -0.82 10.43
CA GLY A 255 14.06 -0.35 11.73
C GLY A 255 14.40 1.12 12.04
N PHE A 256 14.78 1.90 11.02
CA PHE A 256 14.80 3.35 11.17
C PHE A 256 13.36 3.87 11.13
N GLU A 257 13.02 4.70 12.11
CA GLU A 257 11.73 5.39 12.18
C GLU A 257 11.99 6.88 12.01
N TYR A 258 11.40 7.50 10.99
CA TYR A 258 11.23 8.94 10.99
C TYR A 258 9.92 9.26 11.70
N VAL A 259 10.01 9.90 12.87
CA VAL A 259 8.86 10.39 13.64
C VAL A 259 8.93 11.91 13.66
N ASP A 260 8.04 12.59 12.94
CA ASP A 260 7.87 14.03 13.17
C ASP A 260 7.04 14.23 14.43
N ARG A 261 7.72 14.42 15.56
CA ARG A 261 7.07 14.57 16.87
C ARG A 261 6.08 15.74 16.91
N SER A 262 6.31 16.81 16.14
CA SER A 262 5.38 17.94 16.04
C SER A 262 4.12 17.51 15.30
N ALA A 263 4.27 16.84 14.16
CA ALA A 263 3.14 16.32 13.40
C ALA A 263 2.37 15.25 14.17
N VAL A 264 3.05 14.39 14.95
CA VAL A 264 2.40 13.41 15.83
C VAL A 264 1.56 14.09 16.91
N ILE A 265 2.12 15.10 17.59
CA ILE A 265 1.40 15.86 18.64
C ILE A 265 0.22 16.62 18.02
N ASP A 266 0.40 17.24 16.86
CA ASP A 266 -0.66 17.97 16.16
C ASP A 266 -1.75 17.03 15.65
N THR A 267 -1.39 15.87 15.10
CA THR A 267 -2.32 14.81 14.67
C THR A 267 -3.10 14.25 15.86
N THR A 268 -2.41 13.97 16.96
CA THR A 268 -3.04 13.51 18.22
C THR A 268 -3.98 14.58 18.78
N THR A 269 -3.55 15.85 18.75
CA THR A 269 -4.35 16.98 19.24
C THR A 269 -5.57 17.23 18.35
N LYS A 270 -5.42 17.20 17.02
CA LYS A 270 -6.53 17.29 16.06
C LYS A 270 -7.51 16.13 16.23
N PHE A 271 -7.01 14.90 16.38
CA PHE A 271 -7.84 13.73 16.67
C PHE A 271 -8.67 13.91 17.95
N PHE A 272 -8.07 14.41 19.04
CA PHE A 272 -8.80 14.67 20.27
C PHE A 272 -9.75 15.88 20.20
N GLN A 273 -9.52 16.82 19.27
CA GLN A 273 -10.36 18.00 19.08
C GLN A 273 -11.57 17.72 18.17
N ASP A 274 -11.36 16.98 17.08
CA ASP A 274 -12.40 16.56 16.16
C ASP A 274 -12.04 15.20 15.50
N PRO A 275 -12.54 14.09 16.04
CA PRO A 275 -12.33 12.76 15.46
C PRO A 275 -12.91 12.62 14.03
N THR A 276 -13.85 13.49 13.63
CA THR A 276 -14.57 13.41 12.35
C THR A 276 -13.86 14.13 11.20
N GLU A 277 -12.85 14.98 11.44
CA GLU A 277 -12.03 15.54 10.35
C GLU A 277 -11.28 14.45 9.56
N PHE A 278 -10.96 13.33 10.21
CA PHE A 278 -10.39 12.16 9.55
C PHE A 278 -11.43 11.40 8.69
N GLN A 279 -12.74 11.53 8.96
CA GLN A 279 -13.83 10.99 8.12
C GLN A 279 -13.88 11.70 6.78
N THR A 280 -13.59 12.98 6.79
CA THR A 280 -13.69 13.82 5.59
C THR A 280 -12.59 13.50 4.56
N VAL A 281 -11.43 12.99 4.98
CA VAL A 281 -10.31 12.65 4.07
C VAL A 281 -10.54 11.31 3.36
N ALA A 282 -11.15 10.33 4.05
CA ALA A 282 -11.60 9.06 3.45
C ALA A 282 -12.86 9.25 2.58
N ASP A 283 -13.76 10.16 2.97
CA ASP A 283 -14.99 10.52 2.22
C ASP A 283 -14.76 11.53 1.08
N LEU A 284 -13.52 11.83 0.69
CA LEU A 284 -13.24 12.62 -0.52
C LEU A 284 -13.62 11.83 -1.78
N ARG A 285 -14.92 11.87 -2.07
CA ARG A 285 -15.61 11.59 -3.33
C ARG A 285 -14.85 12.21 -4.50
N ILE A 286 -14.37 11.34 -5.40
CA ILE A 286 -14.64 11.22 -6.85
C ILE A 286 -13.53 10.33 -7.43
#